data_AF-A0A1I6P087-F1
#
_entry.id   AF-A0A1I6P087-F1
#
_cell.length_a   1.000
_cell.length_b   1.000
_cell.length_c   1.000
_cell.angle_alpha   90.00
_cell.angle_beta   90.00
_cell.angle_gamma   90.00
#
_symmetry.space_group_name_H-M   'P 1'
#
loop_
_entity.id
_entity.type
_entity.pdbx_description
1 polymer ?
#
loop_
_entity_poly.entity_id
_entity_poly.type
_entity_poly.pdbx_seq_one_letter_code
_entity_poly.pdbx_strand_id
1 'polypeptide(L)'
;MDRSDHVHHYEFAQRDSEGYSEQRQSIWFVEFVGEKNDVETPTEEVTRVEWTHRNDVIEKMTFEAQRDTYRKVLSEWDTEID
;
A
#
# COMPACT_ATOMS: atom_id res chain seq x y z
N MET A 1 20.03 12.22 -15.27
CA MET A 1 19.35 11.29 -14.36
C MET A 1 18.30 12.12 -13.66
N ASP A 2 17.07 12.02 -14.11
CA ASP A 2 15.91 12.55 -13.39
C ASP A 2 14.73 11.69 -13.83
N ARG A 3 14.58 10.54 -13.18
CA ARG A 3 13.37 9.72 -13.27
C ARG A 3 12.76 9.86 -11.90
N SER A 4 11.90 10.86 -11.76
CA SER A 4 11.15 11.08 -10.53
C SER A 4 10.36 9.81 -10.23
N ASP A 5 10.69 9.15 -9.13
CA ASP A 5 9.85 8.10 -8.57
C ASP A 5 8.50 8.75 -8.27
N HIS A 6 7.45 8.34 -8.98
CA HIS A 6 6.10 8.79 -8.65
C HIS A 6 5.71 8.11 -7.34
N VAL A 7 5.61 8.91 -6.29
CA VAL A 7 5.28 8.48 -4.93
C VAL A 7 3.96 9.13 -4.52
N HIS A 8 2.91 8.32 -4.33
CA HIS A 8 1.67 8.77 -3.69
C HIS A 8 1.69 8.35 -2.22
N HIS A 9 1.45 9.31 -1.31
CA HIS A 9 1.50 9.09 0.13
C HIS A 9 0.16 9.45 0.79
N TYR A 10 -0.37 8.53 1.58
CA TYR A 10 -1.64 8.66 2.28
C TYR A 10 -1.47 8.38 3.78
N GLU A 11 -2.01 9.27 4.61
CA GLU A 11 -2.02 9.13 6.07
C GLU A 11 -3.44 8.92 6.59
N PHE A 12 -3.64 7.86 7.37
CA PHE A 12 -4.93 7.54 7.98
C PHE A 12 -4.80 7.56 9.50
N ALA A 13 -5.57 8.43 10.15
CA ALA A 13 -5.78 8.37 11.58
C ALA A 13 -6.82 7.28 11.89
N GLN A 14 -6.41 6.22 12.59
CA GLN A 14 -7.33 5.26 13.16
C GLN A 14 -7.59 5.64 14.63
N ARG A 15 -8.87 5.73 14.99
CA ARG A 15 -9.29 5.91 16.39
C ARG A 15 -9.34 4.54 17.06
N ASP A 16 -8.60 4.40 18.15
CA ASP A 16 -8.59 3.16 18.91
C ASP A 16 -9.79 3.03 19.85
N SER A 17 -10.13 1.76 20.10
CA SER A 17 -10.87 1.25 21.25
C SER A 17 -10.21 1.66 22.58
N GLU A 18 -10.99 1.65 23.67
CA GLU A 18 -10.56 2.05 25.03
C GLU A 18 -9.10 1.66 25.36
N GLY A 19 -8.22 2.66 25.48
CA GLY A 19 -6.88 2.50 26.06
C GLY A 19 -5.70 3.02 25.21
N TYR A 20 -5.88 3.22 23.90
CA TYR A 20 -4.83 3.77 23.03
C TYR A 20 -5.27 5.11 22.42
N SER A 21 -4.37 6.09 22.37
CA SER A 21 -4.73 7.47 22.05
C SER A 21 -4.81 7.78 20.55
N GLU A 22 -4.09 7.03 19.70
CA GLU A 22 -4.14 7.16 18.23
C GLU A 22 -3.23 6.09 17.60
N GLN A 23 -3.73 5.29 16.65
CA GLN A 23 -2.87 4.52 15.75
C GLN A 23 -2.83 5.24 14.39
N ARG A 24 -1.62 5.58 13.93
CA ARG A 24 -1.40 6.18 12.60
C ARG A 24 -0.90 5.13 11.64
N GLN A 25 -1.60 5.00 10.50
CA GLN A 25 -1.18 4.15 9.40
C GLN A 25 -0.82 5.02 8.20
N SER A 26 0.40 4.86 7.68
CA SER A 26 0.85 5.49 6.45
C SER A 26 0.96 4.45 5.35
N ILE A 27 0.43 4.76 4.16
CA ILE A 27 0.55 3.90 2.97
C ILE A 27 1.25 4.70 1.87
N TRP A 28 2.24 4.05 1.25
CA TRP A 28 3.05 4.61 0.18
C TRP A 28 2.87 3.76 -1.07
N PHE A 29 2.51 4.40 -2.18
CA PHE A 29 2.54 3.79 -3.50
C PHE A 29 3.73 4.35 -4.25
N VAL A 30 4.62 3.45 -4.66
CA VAL A 30 5.88 3.80 -5.32
C VAL A 30 5.92 3.11 -6.66
N GLU A 31 6.12 3.87 -7.73
CA GLU A 31 6.41 3.30 -9.03
C GLU A 31 7.88 2.85 -9.07
N PHE A 32 8.11 1.55 -9.26
CA PHE A 32 9.46 1.01 -9.42
C PHE A 32 9.82 0.91 -10.89
N VAL A 33 10.95 1.53 -11.26
CA VAL A 33 11.61 1.34 -12.57
C VAL A 33 12.66 0.23 -12.45
N GLY A 34 12.26 -1.01 -12.68
CA GLY A 34 13.12 -2.20 -12.65
C GLY A 34 12.42 -3.43 -13.24
N GLU A 35 13.16 -4.52 -13.46
CA GLU A 35 12.51 -5.77 -13.87
C GLU A 35 11.91 -6.47 -12.65
N LYS A 36 10.78 -7.17 -12.86
CA LYS A 36 10.09 -7.92 -11.80
C LYS A 36 10.98 -8.95 -11.08
N ASN A 37 12.06 -9.36 -11.72
CA ASN A 37 12.99 -10.37 -11.21
C ASN A 37 14.06 -9.79 -10.28
N ASP A 38 14.16 -8.46 -10.18
CA ASP A 38 15.16 -7.76 -9.35
C ASP A 38 14.70 -7.56 -7.90
N VAL A 39 13.53 -8.09 -7.53
CA VAL A 39 13.00 -7.96 -6.16
C VAL A 39 13.68 -8.97 -5.24
N GLU A 40 14.65 -8.47 -4.48
CA GLU A 40 15.25 -9.17 -3.34
C GLU A 40 14.45 -8.87 -2.08
N THR A 41 14.01 -9.90 -1.36
CA THR A 41 13.32 -9.71 -0.07
C THR A 41 14.12 -10.31 1.07
N PRO A 42 14.20 -9.62 2.23
CA PRO A 42 14.76 -10.20 3.43
C PRO A 42 13.93 -11.43 3.83
N THR A 43 14.57 -12.59 3.84
CA THR A 43 13.92 -13.91 3.97
C THR A 43 13.29 -14.16 5.35
N GLU A 44 13.65 -13.36 6.36
CA GLU A 44 13.12 -13.49 7.72
C GLU A 44 11.74 -12.84 7.92
N GLU A 45 11.39 -11.85 7.09
CA GLU A 45 10.15 -11.07 7.24
C GLU A 45 9.15 -11.35 6.11
N VAL A 46 9.65 -11.66 4.91
CA VAL A 46 8.81 -11.88 3.72
C VAL A 46 8.79 -13.36 3.37
N THR A 47 7.62 -13.98 3.53
CA THR A 47 7.42 -15.39 3.20
C THR A 47 7.13 -15.62 1.72
N ARG A 48 6.55 -14.63 1.03
CA ARG A 48 6.16 -14.73 -0.38
C ARG A 48 5.98 -13.35 -1.01
N VAL A 49 6.40 -13.23 -2.28
CA VAL A 49 6.10 -12.09 -3.15
C VAL A 49 5.20 -12.57 -4.30
N GLU A 50 4.19 -11.78 -4.63
CA GLU A 50 3.28 -12.02 -5.76
C GLU A 50 3.03 -10.70 -6.49
N TRP A 51 3.17 -10.73 -7.82
CA TRP A 51 2.81 -9.60 -8.67
C TRP A 51 1.35 -9.74 -9.07
N THR A 52 0.52 -8.78 -8.67
CA THR A 52 -0.93 -8.81 -8.92
C THR A 52 -1.39 -7.49 -9.51
N HIS A 53 -2.48 -7.49 -10.27
CA HIS A 53 -3.07 -6.27 -10.78
C HIS A 53 -3.65 -5.44 -9.62
N ARG A 54 -3.54 -4.09 -9.70
CA ARG A 54 -3.90 -3.19 -8.58
C ARG A 54 -5.32 -3.44 -8.03
N ASN A 55 -6.28 -3.74 -8.92
CA ASN A 55 -7.67 -3.96 -8.52
C ASN A 55 -7.89 -5.30 -7.80
N ASP A 56 -6.96 -6.25 -7.93
CA ASP A 56 -7.11 -7.61 -7.39
C ASP A 56 -6.42 -7.77 -6.03
N VAL A 57 -5.60 -6.79 -5.61
CA VAL A 57 -4.85 -6.82 -4.33
C VAL A 57 -5.81 -7.02 -3.16
N ILE A 58 -6.99 -6.41 -3.21
CA ILE A 58 -7.97 -6.46 -2.14
C ILE A 58 -8.47 -7.88 -1.84
N GLU A 59 -8.55 -8.74 -2.86
CA GLU A 59 -8.98 -10.13 -2.73
C GLU A 59 -7.95 -10.98 -1.98
N LYS A 60 -6.69 -10.54 -1.97
CA LYS A 60 -5.56 -11.22 -1.29
C LYS A 60 -5.42 -10.78 0.17
N MET A 61 -6.01 -9.66 0.57
CA MET A 61 -5.94 -9.17 1.95
C MET A 61 -6.86 -9.99 2.85
N THR A 62 -6.38 -10.34 4.05
CA THR A 62 -7.16 -11.12 5.02
C THR A 62 -7.99 -10.23 5.95
N PHE A 63 -7.44 -9.08 6.37
CA PHE A 63 -8.07 -8.21 7.36
C PHE A 63 -8.95 -7.15 6.71
N GLU A 64 -10.20 -7.01 7.16
CA GLU A 64 -11.15 -6.04 6.58
C GLU A 64 -10.67 -4.59 6.73
N ALA A 65 -10.03 -4.24 7.85
CA ALA A 65 -9.45 -2.91 8.04
C ALA A 65 -8.41 -2.56 6.96
N GLN A 66 -7.61 -3.52 6.50
CA GLN A 66 -6.65 -3.30 5.42
C GLN A 66 -7.35 -3.10 4.08
N ARG A 67 -8.40 -3.88 3.82
CA ARG A 67 -9.23 -3.74 2.62
C ARG A 67 -9.87 -2.36 2.55
N ASP A 68 -10.43 -1.89 3.65
CA ASP A 68 -11.07 -0.57 3.74
C ASP A 68 -10.08 0.57 3.53
N THR A 69 -8.89 0.49 4.14
CA THR A 69 -7.83 1.48 3.89
C THR A 69 -7.40 1.45 2.42
N TYR A 70 -7.22 0.28 1.83
CA TYR A 70 -6.82 0.16 0.43
C TYR A 70 -7.88 0.71 -0.55
N ARG A 71 -9.18 0.47 -0.29
CA ARG A 71 -10.28 1.05 -1.07
C ARG A 71 -10.25 2.58 -1.05
N LYS A 72 -10.02 3.19 0.12
CA LYS A 72 -9.91 4.64 0.26
C LYS A 72 -8.77 5.19 -0.58
N VAL A 73 -7.60 4.56 -0.50
CA VAL A 73 -6.46 4.98 -1.31
C VAL A 73 -6.76 4.85 -2.81
N LEU A 74 -7.32 3.73 -3.28
CA LEU A 74 -7.65 3.58 -4.70
C LEU A 74 -8.63 4.66 -5.17
N SER A 75 -9.64 5.00 -4.36
CA SER A 75 -10.59 6.06 -4.69
C SER A 75 -9.93 7.44 -4.78
N GLU A 76 -8.99 7.73 -3.88
CA GLU A 76 -8.25 9.00 -3.90
C GLU A 76 -7.29 9.05 -5.10
N TRP A 77 -6.60 7.94 -5.40
CA TRP A 77 -5.70 7.86 -6.55
C TRP A 77 -6.43 7.98 -7.89
N ASP A 78 -7.55 7.28 -8.08
CA ASP A 78 -8.34 7.40 -9.31
C ASP A 78 -8.88 8.83 -9.51
N THR A 79 -9.03 9.63 -8.46
CA THR A 79 -9.40 11.05 -8.54
C THR A 79 -8.23 11.95 -8.96
N GLU A 80 -6.98 11.56 -8.68
CA GLU A 80 -5.78 12.34 -9.04
C GLU A 80 -5.29 12.11 -10.48
N ILE A 81 -5.72 11.02 -11.12
CA ILE A 81 -5.30 10.64 -12.49
C ILE A 81 -6.22 11.24 -13.59
N ASP A 82 -7.43 11.69 -13.24
CA ASP A 82 -8.38 12.38 -14.16
C ASP A 82 -8.13 13.90 -14.27
#